data_AF-A0AAV0W873-F1
#
_entry.id   AF-A0AAV0W873-F1
#
_cell.length_a   1.000
_cell.length_b   1.000
_cell.length_c   1.000
_cell.angle_alpha   90.00
_cell.angle_beta   90.00
_cell.angle_gamma   90.00
#
_symmetry.space_group_name_H-M   'P 1'
#
loop_
_entity.id
_entity.type
_entity.pdbx_description
1 polymer ?
#
loop_
_entity_poly.entity_id
_entity_poly.type
_entity_poly.pdbx_seq_one_letter_code
_entity_poly.pdbx_strand_id
1 'polypeptide(L)'
;MALKRNVPPPVKSILDIDSKLTSVICNSVSRFLPVRSFTTYYKGLEYSCHGIVWIACWLTFIWFAWSKSLFQMQVNLLIGLFIDIFAVATIKAFVRRRRPVGNKNDQWVTIGPDVYSFPSGHVSRAFYILFYFYKLYPLNEFMVLFLCVWAVAVAFSRILLRRHHLLDVIAGGVLGYFITFVVSVIWIDQSTAEYLVSYVSDDKLEGGEYHV
;
A
#
# COMPACT_ATOMS: atom_id res chain seq x y z
N MET A 1 -28.45 13.21 0.46
CA MET A 1 -27.95 13.46 -0.91
C MET A 1 -26.53 14.03 -0.79
N ALA A 2 -25.48 13.28 -1.12
CA ALA A 2 -24.11 13.79 -0.97
C ALA A 2 -23.89 14.96 -1.96
N LEU A 3 -23.55 16.14 -1.44
CA LEU A 3 -23.25 17.32 -2.25
C LEU A 3 -22.21 16.96 -3.31
N LYS A 4 -22.58 17.13 -4.59
CA LYS A 4 -21.69 16.89 -5.73
C LYS A 4 -20.58 17.94 -5.67
N ARG A 5 -19.36 17.53 -5.32
CA ARG A 5 -18.21 18.44 -5.22
C ARG A 5 -18.03 19.19 -6.55
N ASN A 6 -18.01 20.51 -6.49
CA ASN A 6 -17.71 21.35 -7.66
C ASN A 6 -16.19 21.35 -7.88
N VAL A 7 -15.73 20.74 -8.97
CA VAL A 7 -14.31 20.62 -9.30
C VAL A 7 -13.93 21.78 -10.21
N PRO A 8 -12.86 22.54 -9.92
CA PRO A 8 -12.43 23.64 -10.78
C PRO A 8 -12.21 23.19 -12.23
N PRO A 9 -12.57 24.02 -13.24
CA PRO A 9 -12.41 23.67 -14.65
C PRO A 9 -11.03 23.12 -15.07
N PRO A 10 -9.88 23.70 -14.65
CA PRO A 10 -8.57 23.17 -15.06
C PRO A 10 -8.32 21.77 -14.49
N VAL A 11 -8.71 21.52 -13.23
CA VAL A 11 -8.57 20.20 -12.60
C VAL A 11 -9.46 19.19 -13.32
N LYS A 12 -10.68 19.58 -13.69
CA LYS A 12 -11.59 18.72 -14.44
C LYS A 12 -11.00 18.29 -15.78
N SER A 13 -10.39 19.22 -16.52
CA SER A 13 -9.74 18.91 -17.81
C SER A 13 -8.63 17.86 -17.65
N ILE A 14 -7.77 18.00 -16.63
CA ILE A 14 -6.72 17.02 -16.33
C ILE A 14 -7.32 15.64 -16.01
N LEU A 15 -8.36 15.59 -15.17
CA LEU A 15 -9.02 14.35 -14.80
C LEU A 15 -9.70 13.65 -15.99
N ASP A 16 -10.26 14.42 -16.92
CA ASP A 16 -10.88 13.91 -18.15
C ASP A 16 -9.82 13.32 -19.10
N ILE A 17 -8.67 13.99 -19.24
CA ILE A 17 -7.51 13.48 -20.01
C ILE A 17 -7.01 12.17 -19.40
N ASP A 18 -6.81 12.12 -18.08
CA ASP A 18 -6.35 10.91 -17.37
C ASP A 18 -7.33 9.75 -17.53
N SER A 19 -8.64 10.01 -17.44
CA SER A 19 -9.66 8.99 -17.66
C SER A 19 -9.67 8.46 -19.10
N LYS A 20 -9.47 9.34 -20.09
CA LYS A 20 -9.36 8.96 -21.51
C LYS A 20 -8.11 8.13 -21.76
N LEU A 21 -6.96 8.56 -21.25
CA LEU A 21 -5.69 7.86 -21.37
C LEU A 21 -5.76 6.47 -20.72
N THR A 22 -6.29 6.39 -19.50
CA THR A 22 -6.53 5.12 -18.79
C THR A 22 -7.37 4.17 -19.63
N SER A 23 -8.43 4.67 -20.26
CA SER A 23 -9.31 3.86 -21.11
C SER A 23 -8.62 3.38 -22.39
N VAL A 24 -7.81 4.24 -23.02
CA VAL A 24 -6.98 3.86 -24.18
C VAL A 24 -6.01 2.75 -23.81
N ILE A 25 -5.27 2.89 -22.70
CA ILE A 25 -4.34 1.86 -22.22
C ILE A 25 -5.06 0.52 -22.02
N CYS A 26 -6.18 0.52 -21.27
CA CYS A 26 -6.94 -0.70 -21.00
C CYS A 26 -7.42 -1.36 -22.29
N ASN A 27 -7.96 -0.57 -23.22
CA ASN A 27 -8.49 -1.08 -24.48
C ASN A 27 -7.38 -1.60 -25.39
N SER A 28 -6.25 -0.89 -25.49
CA SER A 28 -5.09 -1.32 -26.26
C SER A 28 -4.52 -2.63 -25.73
N VAL A 29 -4.31 -2.76 -24.42
CA VAL A 29 -3.81 -4.01 -23.81
C VAL A 29 -4.80 -5.15 -24.03
N SER A 30 -6.12 -4.89 -23.94
CA SER A 30 -7.13 -5.91 -24.18
C SER A 30 -7.19 -6.45 -25.61
N ARG A 31 -6.57 -5.79 -26.59
CA ARG A 31 -6.43 -6.29 -27.96
C ARG A 31 -5.33 -7.34 -28.09
N PHE A 32 -4.27 -7.24 -27.28
CA PHE A 32 -3.11 -8.12 -27.35
C PHE A 32 -3.14 -9.22 -26.28
N LEU A 33 -3.75 -8.95 -25.13
CA LEU A 33 -3.85 -9.87 -24.02
C LEU A 33 -5.30 -10.12 -23.65
N PRO A 34 -5.72 -11.37 -23.39
CA PRO A 34 -7.04 -11.68 -22.87
C PRO A 34 -7.15 -11.25 -21.39
N VAL A 35 -7.26 -9.94 -21.14
CA VAL A 35 -7.35 -9.32 -19.80
C VAL A 35 -8.45 -9.99 -18.95
N ARG A 36 -9.55 -10.44 -19.58
CA ARG A 36 -10.63 -11.17 -18.89
C ARG A 36 -10.14 -12.52 -18.34
N SER A 37 -9.39 -13.29 -19.12
CA SER A 37 -8.83 -14.57 -18.69
C SER A 37 -7.81 -14.39 -17.55
N PHE A 38 -7.10 -13.25 -17.54
CA PHE A 38 -6.13 -12.95 -16.48
C PHE A 38 -6.73 -12.32 -15.21
N THR A 39 -8.05 -12.14 -15.15
CA THR A 39 -8.72 -11.48 -14.01
C THR A 39 -8.41 -12.16 -12.68
N THR A 40 -8.33 -13.49 -12.65
CA THR A 40 -7.97 -14.25 -11.44
C THR A 40 -6.57 -13.89 -10.93
N TYR A 41 -5.58 -13.78 -11.81
CA TYR A 41 -4.21 -13.40 -11.42
C TYR A 41 -4.14 -11.96 -10.92
N TYR A 42 -4.86 -11.04 -11.56
CA TYR A 42 -4.93 -9.66 -11.10
C TYR A 42 -5.64 -9.53 -9.73
N LYS A 43 -6.62 -10.40 -9.44
CA LYS A 43 -7.21 -10.50 -8.10
C LYS A 43 -6.24 -11.11 -7.09
N GLY A 44 -5.43 -12.09 -7.49
CA GLY A 44 -4.32 -12.58 -6.66
C GLY A 44 -3.35 -11.46 -6.27
N LEU A 45 -3.01 -10.57 -7.20
CA LEU A 45 -2.21 -9.36 -6.91
C LEU A 45 -2.95 -8.33 -6.04
N GLU A 46 -4.29 -8.27 -6.11
CA GLU A 46 -5.10 -7.47 -5.19
C GLU A 46 -4.96 -7.99 -3.76
N TYR A 47 -5.12 -9.30 -3.57
CA TYR A 47 -5.07 -9.94 -2.26
C TYR A 47 -3.67 -9.89 -1.65
N SER A 48 -2.63 -10.16 -2.46
CA SER A 48 -1.24 -10.13 -1.98
C SER A 48 -0.79 -8.75 -1.52
N CYS A 49 -1.50 -7.67 -1.90
CA CYS A 49 -1.20 -6.31 -1.47
C CYS A 49 -2.32 -5.68 -0.63
N HIS A 50 -3.22 -6.50 -0.09
CA HIS A 50 -4.32 -6.01 0.73
C HIS A 50 -3.84 -5.61 2.14
N GLY A 51 -4.32 -4.48 2.68
CA GLY A 51 -3.84 -3.95 3.97
C GLY A 51 -4.06 -4.90 5.14
N ILE A 52 -5.25 -5.51 5.23
CA ILE A 52 -5.58 -6.51 6.27
C ILE A 52 -4.62 -7.71 6.20
N VAL A 53 -4.32 -8.20 5.00
CA VAL A 53 -3.42 -9.34 4.80
C VAL A 53 -2.01 -8.97 5.27
N TRP A 54 -1.50 -7.80 4.87
CA TRP A 54 -0.17 -7.35 5.28
C TRP A 54 -0.07 -7.15 6.79
N ILE A 55 -1.03 -6.48 7.44
CA ILE A 55 -1.00 -6.30 8.90
C ILE A 55 -1.04 -7.66 9.60
N ALA A 56 -1.96 -8.55 9.23
CA ALA A 56 -2.10 -9.85 9.86
C ALA A 56 -0.84 -10.71 9.68
N CYS A 57 -0.33 -10.83 8.45
CA CYS A 57 0.89 -11.59 8.17
C CYS A 57 2.11 -11.00 8.87
N TRP A 58 2.21 -9.68 8.99
CA TRP A 58 3.36 -9.03 9.62
C TRP A 58 3.35 -9.17 11.15
N LEU A 59 2.19 -9.05 11.79
CA LEU A 59 2.04 -9.35 13.21
C LEU A 59 2.36 -10.83 13.51
N THR A 60 1.86 -11.75 12.67
CA THR A 60 2.24 -13.17 12.74
C THR A 60 3.76 -13.35 12.57
N PHE A 61 4.39 -12.62 11.65
CA PHE A 61 5.83 -12.69 11.45
C PHE A 61 6.63 -12.24 12.68
N ILE A 62 6.20 -11.16 13.36
CA ILE A 62 6.81 -10.74 14.64
C ILE A 62 6.73 -11.87 15.68
N TRP A 63 5.57 -12.51 15.79
CA TRP A 63 5.34 -13.56 16.79
C TRP A 63 6.12 -14.85 16.50
N PHE A 64 6.15 -15.31 15.24
CA PHE A 64 6.80 -16.57 14.88
C PHE A 64 8.31 -16.44 14.67
N ALA A 65 8.79 -15.32 14.13
CA ALA A 65 10.22 -15.04 14.00
C ALA A 65 10.71 -14.23 15.20
N TRP A 66 10.48 -14.80 16.41
CA TRP A 66 10.77 -14.16 17.69
C TRP A 66 12.29 -13.98 17.90
N SER A 67 12.82 -12.88 17.39
CA SER A 67 14.24 -12.56 17.45
C SER A 67 14.41 -11.07 17.66
N LYS A 68 15.09 -10.70 18.76
CA LYS A 68 15.38 -9.30 19.11
C LYS A 68 15.97 -8.56 17.91
N SER A 69 16.95 -9.15 17.22
CA SER A 69 17.60 -8.56 16.03
C SER A 69 16.66 -8.19 14.87
N LEU A 70 15.42 -8.72 14.83
CA LEU A 70 14.43 -8.39 13.81
C LEU A 70 13.44 -7.32 14.26
N PHE A 71 13.31 -7.06 15.57
CA PHE A 71 12.25 -6.20 16.12
C PHE A 71 12.31 -4.77 15.59
N GLN A 72 13.50 -4.16 15.47
CA GLN A 72 13.61 -2.82 14.89
C GLN A 72 13.02 -2.77 13.47
N MET A 73 13.40 -3.71 12.61
CA MET A 73 12.90 -3.78 11.25
C MET A 73 11.40 -4.08 11.20
N GLN A 74 10.91 -4.98 12.05
CA GLN A 74 9.51 -5.36 12.05
C GLN A 74 8.60 -4.24 12.57
N VAL A 75 8.97 -3.59 13.67
CA VAL A 75 8.20 -2.50 14.27
C VAL A 75 8.16 -1.29 13.34
N ASN A 76 9.29 -0.89 12.76
CA ASN A 76 9.31 0.25 11.83
C ASN A 76 8.52 -0.01 10.53
N LEU A 77 8.52 -1.25 9.99
CA LEU A 77 7.66 -1.59 8.85
C LEU A 77 6.18 -1.49 9.24
N LEU A 78 5.81 -2.03 10.41
CA LEU A 78 4.43 -2.02 10.89
C LEU A 78 3.91 -0.59 11.08
N ILE A 79 4.72 0.30 11.66
CA ILE A 79 4.41 1.73 11.81
C ILE A 79 4.13 2.35 10.44
N GLY A 80 4.98 2.12 9.45
CA GLY A 80 4.75 2.68 8.12
C GLY A 80 3.54 2.08 7.39
N LEU A 81 3.20 0.81 7.62
CA LEU A 81 1.94 0.22 7.11
C LEU A 81 0.70 0.91 7.70
N PHE A 82 0.73 1.26 8.99
CA PHE A 82 -0.34 2.05 9.60
C PHE A 82 -0.39 3.47 9.04
N ILE A 83 0.75 4.15 8.92
CA ILE A 83 0.83 5.49 8.31
C ILE A 83 0.27 5.46 6.87
N ASP A 84 0.59 4.45 6.08
CA ASP A 84 0.03 4.24 4.73
C ASP A 84 -1.50 4.19 4.74
N ILE A 85 -2.07 3.33 5.58
CA ILE A 85 -3.52 3.15 5.67
C ILE A 85 -4.21 4.45 6.08
N PHE A 86 -3.68 5.13 7.10
CA PHE A 86 -4.23 6.41 7.56
C PHE A 86 -4.12 7.51 6.51
N ALA A 87 -2.96 7.65 5.85
CA ALA A 87 -2.74 8.64 4.81
C ALA A 87 -3.66 8.40 3.60
N VAL A 88 -3.73 7.16 3.11
CA VAL A 88 -4.61 6.79 1.99
C VAL A 88 -6.07 7.04 2.32
N ALA A 89 -6.55 6.59 3.50
CA ALA A 89 -7.93 6.79 3.93
C ALA A 89 -8.29 8.27 4.01
N THR A 90 -7.40 9.08 4.58
CA THR A 90 -7.55 10.53 4.72
C THR A 90 -7.63 11.20 3.34
N ILE A 91 -6.66 10.95 2.46
CA ILE A 91 -6.65 11.55 1.12
C ILE A 91 -7.90 11.13 0.32
N LYS A 92 -8.30 9.85 0.39
CA LYS A 92 -9.52 9.38 -0.27
C LYS A 92 -10.78 10.09 0.25
N ALA A 93 -10.88 10.28 1.56
CA ALA A 93 -12.02 10.96 2.19
C ALA A 93 -12.10 12.45 1.78
N PHE A 94 -10.96 13.10 1.52
CA PHE A 94 -10.91 14.48 1.02
C PHE A 94 -11.15 14.57 -0.50
N VAL A 95 -10.42 13.80 -1.31
CA VAL A 95 -10.42 13.94 -2.77
C VAL A 95 -11.69 13.37 -3.40
N ARG A 96 -12.19 12.24 -2.89
CA ARG A 96 -13.44 11.58 -3.32
C ARG A 96 -13.54 11.33 -4.84
N ARG A 97 -12.42 11.04 -5.50
CA ARG A 97 -12.38 10.78 -6.95
C ARG A 97 -13.15 9.49 -7.29
N ARG A 98 -13.93 9.52 -8.36
CA ARG A 98 -14.65 8.35 -8.88
C ARG A 98 -13.71 7.41 -9.63
N ARG A 99 -13.94 6.11 -9.46
CA ARG A 99 -13.22 5.04 -10.17
C ARG A 99 -13.50 5.05 -11.68
N PRO A 100 -12.62 4.45 -12.51
CA PRO A 100 -12.81 4.35 -13.94
C PRO A 100 -14.14 3.70 -14.35
N VAL A 101 -14.67 4.11 -15.50
CA VAL A 101 -15.84 3.48 -16.12
C VAL A 101 -15.49 2.03 -16.45
N GLY A 102 -16.37 1.09 -16.07
CA GLY A 102 -16.13 -0.34 -16.24
C GLY A 102 -15.50 -1.03 -15.03
N ASN A 103 -15.27 -0.32 -13.92
CA ASN A 103 -15.00 -0.96 -12.62
C ASN A 103 -16.16 -1.88 -12.24
N LYS A 104 -15.87 -3.14 -11.96
CA LYS A 104 -16.86 -4.10 -11.44
C LYS A 104 -16.98 -3.98 -9.92
N ASN A 105 -18.15 -4.29 -9.36
CA ASN A 105 -18.34 -4.31 -7.91
C ASN A 105 -18.02 -5.71 -7.35
N ASP A 106 -16.75 -6.10 -7.45
CA ASP A 106 -16.28 -7.45 -7.15
C ASP A 106 -14.94 -7.44 -6.38
N GLN A 107 -14.68 -6.34 -5.65
CA GLN A 107 -13.58 -6.27 -4.70
C GLN A 107 -13.91 -7.05 -3.45
N TRP A 108 -12.92 -7.75 -2.91
CA TRP A 108 -13.12 -8.63 -1.78
C TRP A 108 -13.56 -7.89 -0.51
N VAL A 109 -12.92 -6.76 -0.22
CA VAL A 109 -13.27 -5.90 0.91
C VAL A 109 -13.22 -4.45 0.45
N THR A 110 -14.28 -3.69 0.69
CA THR A 110 -14.34 -2.25 0.44
C THR A 110 -14.98 -1.59 1.67
N ILE A 111 -14.19 -0.84 2.43
CA ILE A 111 -14.66 -0.22 3.67
C ILE A 111 -14.53 1.29 3.56
N GLY A 112 -15.61 2.00 3.89
CA GLY A 112 -15.65 3.47 3.98
C GLY A 112 -15.06 4.18 2.76
N PRO A 113 -13.93 4.91 2.89
CA PRO A 113 -13.35 5.70 1.81
C PRO A 113 -12.79 4.87 0.65
N ASP A 114 -12.70 3.54 0.77
CA ASP A 114 -12.19 2.69 -0.30
C ASP A 114 -13.01 2.71 -1.59
N VAL A 115 -14.26 3.18 -1.52
CA VAL A 115 -15.09 3.43 -2.70
C VAL A 115 -14.47 4.44 -3.67
N TYR A 116 -13.58 5.32 -3.18
CA TYR A 116 -12.90 6.34 -3.98
C TYR A 116 -11.60 5.82 -4.59
N SER A 117 -11.22 6.40 -5.73
CA SER A 117 -10.10 5.92 -6.55
C SER A 117 -8.75 6.54 -6.18
N PHE A 118 -8.70 7.79 -5.73
CA PHE A 118 -7.45 8.52 -5.53
C PHE A 118 -7.04 8.60 -4.06
N PRO A 119 -5.79 8.25 -3.68
CA PRO A 119 -4.78 7.55 -4.49
C PRO A 119 -5.02 6.03 -4.48
N SER A 120 -4.23 5.30 -5.28
CA SER A 120 -4.22 3.84 -5.21
C SER A 120 -3.50 3.33 -3.95
N GLY A 121 -4.27 2.86 -2.97
CA GLY A 121 -3.73 2.34 -1.71
C GLY A 121 -2.92 1.04 -1.86
N HIS A 122 -3.25 0.19 -2.82
CA HIS A 122 -2.45 -1.02 -3.11
C HIS A 122 -1.08 -0.62 -3.66
N VAL A 123 -1.03 0.38 -4.52
CA VAL A 123 0.23 0.84 -5.11
C VAL A 123 1.08 1.57 -4.06
N SER A 124 0.45 2.41 -3.23
CA SER A 124 1.13 3.07 -2.10
C SER A 124 1.84 2.07 -1.20
N ARG A 125 1.12 1.03 -0.76
CA ARG A 125 1.70 -0.04 0.07
C ARG A 125 2.79 -0.84 -0.64
N ALA A 126 2.56 -1.28 -1.87
CA ALA A 126 3.55 -2.06 -2.59
C ALA A 126 4.87 -1.29 -2.77
N PHE A 127 4.79 0.00 -3.11
CA PHE A 127 5.96 0.86 -3.26
C PHE A 127 6.59 1.22 -1.90
N TYR A 128 5.81 1.42 -0.85
CA TYR A 128 6.33 1.59 0.51
C TYR A 128 7.18 0.39 0.93
N ILE A 129 6.66 -0.83 0.76
CA ILE A 129 7.37 -2.08 1.09
C ILE A 129 8.65 -2.21 0.26
N LEU A 130 8.57 -1.98 -1.05
CA LEU A 130 9.73 -1.98 -1.94
C LEU A 130 10.81 -1.01 -1.46
N PHE A 131 10.45 0.26 -1.23
CA PHE A 131 11.42 1.27 -0.85
C PHE A 131 11.94 1.09 0.57
N TYR A 132 11.14 0.54 1.47
CA TYR A 132 11.56 0.16 2.82
C TYR A 132 12.70 -0.87 2.76
N PHE A 133 12.49 -1.97 2.03
CA PHE A 133 13.49 -3.03 1.87
C PHE A 133 14.61 -2.70 0.88
N TYR A 134 14.51 -1.59 0.18
CA TYR A 134 15.60 -1.06 -0.65
C TYR A 134 16.48 -0.06 0.12
N LYS A 135 15.89 0.82 0.94
CA LYS A 135 16.59 1.94 1.57
C LYS A 135 16.83 1.80 3.07
N LEU A 136 15.83 1.34 3.82
CA LEU A 136 15.87 1.38 5.29
C LEU A 136 16.33 0.06 5.88
N TYR A 137 15.95 -1.04 5.25
CA TYR A 137 16.44 -2.38 5.58
C TYR A 137 16.83 -3.12 4.30
N PRO A 138 17.99 -2.78 3.69
CA PRO A 138 18.38 -3.32 2.39
C PRO A 138 18.45 -4.84 2.38
N LEU A 139 17.56 -5.46 1.60
CA LEU A 139 17.66 -6.87 1.26
C LEU A 139 18.68 -7.08 0.14
N ASN A 140 19.04 -8.33 -0.13
CA ASN A 140 19.86 -8.64 -1.29
C ASN A 140 19.17 -8.18 -2.61
N GLU A 141 19.99 -7.94 -3.64
CA GLU A 141 19.53 -7.37 -4.92
C GLU A 141 18.44 -8.21 -5.59
N PHE A 142 18.53 -9.54 -5.47
CA PHE A 142 17.53 -10.45 -6.03
C PHE A 142 16.15 -10.27 -5.38
N MET A 143 16.10 -10.12 -4.05
CA MET A 143 14.85 -9.88 -3.32
C MET A 143 14.27 -8.49 -3.62
N VAL A 144 15.12 -7.46 -3.73
CA VAL A 144 14.67 -6.12 -4.15
C VAL A 144 14.11 -6.15 -5.57
N LEU A 145 14.75 -6.87 -6.48
CA LEU A 145 14.24 -7.06 -7.84
C LEU A 145 12.87 -7.75 -7.83
N PHE A 146 12.71 -8.81 -7.04
CA PHE A 146 11.43 -9.50 -6.89
C PHE A 146 10.32 -8.56 -6.37
N LEU A 147 10.61 -7.77 -5.33
CA LEU A 147 9.68 -6.76 -4.80
C LEU A 147 9.35 -5.69 -5.84
N CYS A 148 10.32 -5.28 -6.66
CA CYS A 148 10.12 -4.31 -7.73
C CYS A 148 9.17 -4.86 -8.81
N VAL A 149 9.41 -6.08 -9.29
CA VAL A 149 8.53 -6.74 -10.25
C VAL A 149 7.12 -6.90 -9.67
N TRP A 150 7.00 -7.31 -8.41
CA TRP A 150 5.72 -7.42 -7.72
C TRP A 150 4.99 -6.07 -7.61
N ALA A 151 5.66 -5.01 -7.18
CA ALA A 151 5.05 -3.68 -7.03
C ALA A 151 4.58 -3.11 -8.36
N VAL A 152 5.38 -3.29 -9.43
CA VAL A 152 5.01 -2.90 -10.79
C VAL A 152 3.82 -3.74 -11.29
N ALA A 153 3.82 -5.05 -11.06
CA ALA A 153 2.69 -5.91 -11.42
C ALA A 153 1.39 -5.51 -10.69
N VAL A 154 1.48 -5.17 -9.39
CA VAL A 154 0.35 -4.63 -8.62
C VAL A 154 -0.15 -3.33 -9.27
N ALA A 155 0.73 -2.40 -9.61
CA ALA A 155 0.36 -1.14 -10.27
C ALA A 155 -0.37 -1.35 -11.60
N PHE A 156 0.17 -2.19 -12.49
CA PHE A 156 -0.50 -2.50 -13.76
C PHE A 156 -1.85 -3.20 -13.55
N SER A 157 -1.93 -4.15 -12.62
CA SER A 157 -3.19 -4.85 -12.34
C SER A 157 -4.31 -3.91 -11.91
N ARG A 158 -4.00 -2.80 -11.20
CA ARG A 158 -5.00 -1.81 -10.77
C ARG A 158 -5.63 -1.07 -11.95
N ILE A 159 -4.83 -0.78 -12.97
CA ILE A 159 -5.29 -0.13 -14.22
C ILE A 159 -6.10 -1.13 -15.03
N LEU A 160 -5.57 -2.34 -15.25
CA LEU A 160 -6.21 -3.35 -16.11
C LEU A 160 -7.54 -3.86 -15.56
N LEU A 161 -7.68 -3.95 -14.23
CA LEU A 161 -8.96 -4.23 -13.56
C LEU A 161 -9.91 -3.01 -13.50
N ARG A 162 -9.49 -1.86 -14.05
CA ARG A 162 -10.23 -0.59 -14.01
C ARG A 162 -10.56 -0.13 -12.59
N ARG A 163 -9.73 -0.48 -11.60
CA ARG A 163 -9.89 -0.02 -10.21
C ARG A 163 -9.47 1.44 -10.05
N HIS A 164 -8.42 1.83 -10.75
CA HIS A 164 -7.72 3.09 -10.60
C HIS A 164 -7.36 3.70 -11.95
N HIS A 165 -7.35 5.03 -12.02
CA HIS A 165 -6.79 5.76 -13.15
C HIS A 165 -5.27 5.83 -13.07
N LEU A 166 -4.60 6.22 -14.15
CA LEU A 166 -3.14 6.30 -14.19
C LEU A 166 -2.58 7.28 -13.14
N LEU A 167 -3.18 8.47 -12.97
CA LEU A 167 -2.74 9.41 -11.93
C LEU A 167 -2.95 8.86 -10.50
N ASP A 168 -3.95 8.00 -10.27
CA ASP A 168 -4.16 7.38 -8.96
C ASP A 168 -3.00 6.43 -8.62
N VAL A 169 -2.48 5.72 -9.62
CA VAL A 169 -1.35 4.79 -9.49
C VAL A 169 -0.04 5.55 -9.29
N ILE A 170 0.21 6.59 -10.09
CA ILE A 170 1.40 7.43 -9.94
C ILE A 170 1.43 8.07 -8.54
N ALA A 171 0.31 8.67 -8.11
CA ALA A 171 0.21 9.26 -6.78
C ALA A 171 0.37 8.23 -5.66
N GLY A 172 -0.12 7.00 -5.87
CA GLY A 172 0.14 5.88 -4.96
C GLY A 172 1.65 5.60 -4.82
N GLY A 173 2.37 5.45 -5.93
CA GLY A 173 3.82 5.19 -5.88
C GLY A 173 4.61 6.31 -5.19
N VAL A 174 4.26 7.58 -5.46
CA VAL A 174 4.84 8.74 -4.80
C VAL A 174 4.53 8.75 -3.30
N LEU A 175 3.30 8.44 -2.91
CA LEU A 175 2.91 8.36 -1.50
C LEU A 175 3.68 7.25 -0.77
N GLY A 176 3.84 6.08 -1.38
CA GLY A 176 4.64 4.99 -0.82
C GLY A 176 6.08 5.40 -0.54
N TYR A 177 6.73 6.07 -1.50
CA TYR A 177 8.06 6.65 -1.33
C TYR A 177 8.11 7.68 -0.19
N PHE A 178 7.11 8.57 -0.14
CA PHE A 178 7.03 9.59 0.90
C PHE A 178 6.86 8.98 2.29
N ILE A 179 6.07 7.91 2.43
CA ILE A 179 5.93 7.19 3.70
C ILE A 179 7.26 6.55 4.12
N THR A 180 8.03 5.96 3.19
CA THR A 180 9.38 5.47 3.49
C THR A 180 10.26 6.60 4.01
N PHE A 181 10.21 7.78 3.39
CA PHE A 181 10.93 8.95 3.89
C PHE A 181 10.48 9.36 5.29
N VAL A 182 9.17 9.44 5.57
CA VAL A 182 8.66 9.75 6.92
C VAL A 182 9.18 8.73 7.95
N VAL A 183 9.07 7.42 7.66
CA VAL A 183 9.55 6.34 8.54
C VAL A 183 11.06 6.47 8.79
N SER A 184 11.84 6.89 7.80
CA SER A 184 13.28 7.14 7.99
C SER A 184 13.58 8.29 8.98
N VAL A 185 12.71 9.30 9.05
CA VAL A 185 12.85 10.44 9.97
C VAL A 185 12.42 10.07 11.38
N ILE A 186 11.38 9.25 11.53
CA ILE A 186 10.86 8.80 12.84
C ILE A 186 11.39 7.42 13.23
N TRP A 187 12.52 7.02 12.66
CA TRP A 187 13.05 5.67 12.78
C TRP A 187 13.29 5.31 14.25
N ILE A 188 12.64 4.24 14.70
CA ILE A 188 12.77 3.75 16.07
C ILE A 188 14.05 2.90 16.17
N ASP A 189 14.85 3.15 17.21
CA ASP A 189 16.06 2.38 17.47
C ASP A 189 15.75 0.97 18.00
N GLN A 190 16.78 0.12 18.02
CA GLN A 190 16.66 -1.28 18.42
C GLN A 190 16.16 -1.45 19.87
N SER A 191 16.64 -0.64 20.81
CA SER A 191 16.28 -0.76 22.22
C SER A 191 14.82 -0.38 22.46
N THR A 192 14.36 0.68 21.79
CA THR A 192 12.95 1.10 21.85
C THR A 192 12.04 0.07 21.18
N ALA A 193 12.45 -0.53 20.05
CA ALA A 193 11.66 -1.58 19.40
C ALA A 193 11.55 -2.85 20.27
N GLU A 194 12.64 -3.26 20.93
CA GLU A 194 12.61 -4.36 21.90
C GLU A 194 11.67 -4.07 23.07
N TYR A 195 11.74 -2.87 23.64
CA TYR A 195 10.84 -2.44 24.70
C TYR A 195 9.37 -2.49 24.28
N LEU A 196 9.04 -2.01 23.08
CA LEU A 196 7.67 -2.03 22.57
C LEU A 196 7.15 -3.47 22.40
N VAL A 197 7.96 -4.37 21.87
CA VAL A 197 7.57 -5.77 21.68
C VAL A 197 7.43 -6.47 23.04
N SER A 198 8.39 -6.30 23.95
CA SER A 198 8.35 -6.93 25.28
C SER A 198 7.17 -6.43 26.12
N TYR A 199 6.83 -5.14 26.01
CA TYR A 199 5.67 -4.57 26.70
C TYR A 199 4.35 -5.21 26.22
N VAL A 200 4.26 -5.54 24.93
CA VAL A 200 3.07 -6.20 24.36
C VAL A 200 3.04 -7.70 24.66
N SER A 201 4.20 -8.37 24.75
CA SER A 201 4.27 -9.80 25.07
C SER A 201 4.31 -10.15 26.55
N ASP A 202 4.41 -9.16 27.43
CA ASP A 202 4.61 -9.33 28.88
C ASP A 202 5.90 -10.10 29.23
N ASP A 203 6.88 -10.08 28.32
CA ASP A 203 8.20 -10.63 28.59
C ASP A 203 9.00 -9.64 29.46
N LYS A 204 9.48 -10.10 30.61
CA LYS A 204 10.41 -9.33 31.43
C LYS A 204 11.71 -9.15 30.66
N LEU A 205 12.13 -7.91 30.41
CA LEU A 205 13.46 -7.62 29.88
C LEU A 205 14.50 -8.18 30.88
N GLU A 206 15.37 -9.08 30.40
CA GLU A 206 16.47 -9.63 31.19
C GLU A 206 17.32 -8.47 31.73
N GLY A 207 17.30 -8.28 33.06
CA GLY A 207 17.98 -7.17 33.75
C GLY A 207 17.08 -6.33 34.66
N GLY A 208 15.76 -6.51 34.60
CA GLY A 208 14.81 -5.89 35.55
C GLY A 208 14.61 -6.72 36.81
N GLU A 209 15.65 -6.92 37.63
CA GLU A 209 15.43 -7.31 39.02
C GLU A 209 14.79 -6.12 39.74
N TYR A 210 13.47 -6.12 39.83
CA TYR A 210 12.80 -5.33 40.87
C TYR A 210 13.08 -6.04 42.19
N HIS A 211 14.12 -5.59 42.89
CA HIS A 211 14.22 -5.79 44.32
C HIS A 211 12.99 -5.12 44.96
N VAL A 212 11.98 -5.91 45.28
CA VAL A 212 10.94 -5.56 46.25
C VAL A 212 10.81 -6.73 47.22
#